data_AF-A0A820SMC3-F1
#
_entry.id   AF-A0A820SMC3-F1
#
_cell.length_a   1.000
_cell.length_b   1.000
_cell.length_c   1.000
_cell.angle_alpha   90.00
_cell.angle_beta   90.00
_cell.angle_gamma   90.00
#
_symmetry.space_group_name_H-M   'P 1'
#
loop_
_entity.id
_entity.type
_entity.pdbx_description
1 polymer ?
#
loop_
_entity_poly.entity_id
_entity_poly.type
_entity_poly.pdbx_seq_one_letter_code
_entity_poly.pdbx_strand_id
1 'polypeptide(L)'
;NNLRWNQTGQTVAGTTQGTSANQLKNPSCLYIDNNNTLYICDHDNNRVQKWFQGASTTTTVAGSSTGTSGSTSILLNSPIDLTFDKNGFMYVVDNGNNRVQRFAPGSTSGTTVAGTT
;
A
#
# COMPACT_ATOMS: atom_id res chain seq x y z
N ASN A 1 34.43 -6.12 0.43
CA ASN A 1 33.31 -5.15 0.42
C ASN A 1 32.45 -5.32 1.65
N ASN A 2 32.67 -4.49 2.67
CA ASN A 2 31.91 -4.52 3.92
C ASN A 2 30.59 -3.76 3.75
N LEU A 3 29.55 -4.41 3.25
CA LEU A 3 28.18 -3.92 3.36
C LEU A 3 27.76 -4.06 4.83
N ARG A 4 28.12 -3.07 5.65
CA ARG A 4 27.59 -2.93 7.00
C ARG A 4 26.39 -2.00 6.91
N TRP A 5 25.22 -2.50 7.31
CA TRP A 5 24.05 -1.67 7.51
C TRP A 5 24.38 -0.57 8.53
N ASN A 6 23.84 0.63 8.31
CA ASN A 6 23.88 1.67 9.34
C ASN A 6 23.21 1.12 10.61
N GLN A 7 23.83 1.29 11.76
CA GLN A 7 23.27 0.85 13.04
C GLN A 7 22.05 1.68 13.47
N THR A 8 21.79 2.81 12.80
CA THR A 8 20.64 3.67 13.04
C THR A 8 19.66 3.60 11.88
N GLY A 9 18.42 3.16 12.17
CA GLY A 9 17.30 3.24 11.23
C GLY A 9 16.77 4.67 11.12
N GLN A 10 16.19 5.00 9.96
CA GLN A 10 15.53 6.29 9.72
C GLN A 10 14.06 6.06 9.38
N THR A 11 13.16 6.81 10.02
CA THR A 11 11.75 6.87 9.60
C THR A 11 11.64 7.63 8.28
N VAL A 12 11.11 6.97 7.25
CA VAL A 12 10.94 7.55 5.90
C VAL A 12 9.47 7.71 5.48
N ALA A 13 8.55 7.11 6.23
CA ALA A 13 7.10 7.18 6.03
C ALA A 13 6.36 6.95 7.36
N GLY A 14 5.20 7.60 7.54
CA GLY A 14 4.33 7.49 8.72
C GLY A 14 4.94 8.03 10.00
N THR A 15 4.60 9.25 10.40
CA THR A 15 5.14 9.85 11.65
C THR A 15 4.25 9.62 12.87
N THR A 16 2.95 9.45 12.67
CA THR A 16 1.96 9.23 13.73
C THR A 16 0.85 8.31 13.24
N GLN A 17 0.07 7.76 14.19
CA GLN A 17 -1.08 6.93 13.89
C GLN A 17 -2.28 7.76 13.43
N GLY A 18 -2.94 7.36 12.35
CA GLY A 18 -4.17 8.00 11.85
C GLY A 18 -4.37 7.83 10.35
N THR A 19 -5.31 8.59 9.78
CA THR A 19 -5.70 8.52 8.36
C THR A 19 -5.24 9.72 7.53
N SER A 20 -4.62 10.74 8.15
CA SER A 20 -4.14 11.93 7.45
C SER A 20 -3.01 11.60 6.47
N ALA A 21 -2.66 12.53 5.58
CA ALA A 21 -1.72 12.33 4.48
C ALA A 21 -0.27 12.00 4.90
N ASN A 22 0.06 12.07 6.20
CA ASN A 22 1.36 11.70 6.76
C ASN A 22 1.26 10.61 7.85
N GLN A 23 0.11 9.94 7.95
CA GLN A 23 -0.20 8.98 9.00
C GLN A 23 -0.43 7.59 8.43
N LEU A 24 -0.04 6.58 9.20
CA LEU A 24 -0.27 5.15 8.92
C LEU A 24 -0.86 4.50 10.16
N LYS A 25 -1.50 3.34 10.02
CA LYS A 25 -2.03 2.56 11.13
C LYS A 25 -1.76 1.07 10.89
N ASN A 26 -0.86 0.51 11.70
CA ASN A 26 -0.41 -0.88 11.63
C ASN A 26 0.01 -1.32 10.21
N PRO A 27 0.92 -0.60 9.51
CA PRO A 27 1.32 -0.97 8.16
C PRO A 27 1.92 -2.38 8.12
N SER A 28 1.54 -3.16 7.11
CA SER A 28 1.84 -4.61 7.02
C SER A 28 2.87 -4.97 5.94
N CYS A 29 3.01 -4.14 4.91
CA CYS A 29 3.85 -4.41 3.74
C CYS A 29 4.53 -3.15 3.21
N LEU A 30 5.62 -3.35 2.46
CA LEU A 30 6.31 -2.30 1.73
C LEU A 30 6.85 -2.85 0.39
N TYR A 31 6.61 -2.12 -0.69
CA TYR A 31 7.30 -2.27 -1.98
C TYR A 31 7.99 -0.95 -2.34
N ILE A 32 9.21 -1.03 -2.88
CA ILE A 32 9.98 0.14 -3.31
C ILE A 32 10.26 0.01 -4.81
N ASP A 33 9.84 1.01 -5.60
CA ASP A 33 10.11 1.03 -7.04
C ASP A 33 11.52 1.60 -7.36
N ASN A 34 11.92 1.51 -8.63
CA ASN A 34 13.22 2.01 -9.10
C ASN A 34 13.41 3.55 -8.95
N ASN A 35 12.35 4.29 -8.63
CA ASN A 35 12.38 5.73 -8.39
C ASN A 35 12.39 6.07 -6.89
N ASN A 36 12.61 5.07 -6.01
CA ASN A 36 12.49 5.20 -4.55
C ASN A 36 11.10 5.66 -4.09
N THR A 37 10.06 5.28 -4.83
CA THR A 37 8.67 5.42 -4.39
C THR A 37 8.31 4.20 -3.55
N LEU A 38 7.81 4.46 -2.35
CA LEU A 38 7.29 3.45 -1.43
C LEU A 38 5.81 3.23 -1.70
N TYR A 39 5.39 1.98 -1.69
CA TYR A 39 4.00 1.55 -1.70
C TYR A 39 3.76 0.73 -0.44
N ILE A 40 2.86 1.20 0.41
CA ILE A 40 2.69 0.69 1.78
C ILE A 40 1.27 0.18 1.93
N CYS A 41 1.11 -1.07 2.37
CA CYS A 41 -0.17 -1.58 2.84
C CYS A 41 -0.46 -0.95 4.21
N ASP A 42 -1.37 0.02 4.24
CA ASP A 42 -1.82 0.69 5.47
C ASP A 42 -3.01 -0.09 6.04
N HIS A 43 -2.69 -1.26 6.63
CA HIS A 43 -3.60 -2.36 6.93
C HIS A 43 -4.89 -1.92 7.62
N ASP A 44 -4.78 -1.28 8.79
CA ASP A 44 -5.96 -0.90 9.59
C ASP A 44 -6.69 0.32 9.02
N ASN A 45 -6.12 0.98 8.02
CA ASN A 45 -6.76 2.01 7.23
C ASN A 45 -7.22 1.48 5.86
N ASN A 46 -7.24 0.17 5.63
CA ASN A 46 -7.88 -0.45 4.46
C ASN A 46 -7.46 0.17 3.11
N ARG A 47 -6.18 0.54 2.98
CA ARG A 47 -5.68 1.28 1.82
C ARG A 47 -4.23 0.95 1.49
N VAL A 48 -3.83 1.27 0.27
CA VAL A 48 -2.43 1.29 -0.16
C VAL A 48 -2.00 2.74 -0.37
N GLN A 49 -0.92 3.13 0.29
CA GLN A 49 -0.35 4.47 0.19
C GLN A 49 0.88 4.47 -0.71
N LYS A 50 0.92 5.38 -1.70
CA LYS A 50 2.12 5.75 -2.45
C LYS A 50 2.81 6.93 -1.75
N TRP A 51 4.10 6.78 -1.49
CA TRP A 51 4.89 7.72 -0.70
C TRP A 51 6.28 7.91 -1.33
N PHE A 52 6.66 9.14 -1.68
CA PHE A 52 8.03 9.44 -2.09
C PHE A 52 8.93 9.63 -0.87
N GLN A 53 10.09 8.98 -0.81
CA GLN A 53 11.00 9.13 0.33
C GLN A 53 11.29 10.62 0.63
N GLY A 54 10.99 11.05 1.86
CA GLY A 54 11.14 12.44 2.31
C GLY A 54 9.95 13.38 2.03
N ALA A 55 8.89 12.91 1.37
CA ALA A 55 7.67 13.69 1.16
C ALA A 55 6.86 13.83 2.45
N SER A 56 6.20 14.98 2.61
CA SER A 56 5.26 15.27 3.70
C SER A 56 3.84 14.77 3.45
N THR A 57 3.54 14.32 2.23
CA THR A 57 2.21 13.88 1.81
C THR A 57 2.26 12.56 1.04
N THR A 58 1.16 11.81 1.13
CA THR A 58 0.91 10.56 0.41
C THR A 58 -0.23 10.66 -0.58
N THR A 59 -0.30 9.70 -1.49
CA THR A 59 -1.49 9.44 -2.30
C THR A 59 -2.04 8.05 -2.02
N THR A 60 -3.33 7.94 -1.73
CA THR A 60 -4.02 6.64 -1.71
C THR A 60 -4.18 6.14 -3.13
N VAL A 61 -3.59 4.98 -3.44
CA VAL A 61 -3.62 4.38 -4.79
C VAL A 61 -4.56 3.18 -4.91
N ALA A 62 -4.99 2.60 -3.79
CA ALA A 62 -6.06 1.62 -3.72
C ALA A 62 -6.75 1.66 -2.34
N GLY A 63 -8.03 1.33 -2.29
CA GLY A 63 -8.84 1.40 -1.07
C GLY A 63 -9.37 2.82 -0.77
N SER A 64 -9.75 3.06 0.48
CA SER A 64 -10.37 4.32 0.90
C SER A 64 -9.37 5.31 1.50
N SER A 65 -9.42 6.57 1.08
CA SER A 65 -8.62 7.64 1.69
C SER A 65 -9.00 7.91 3.15
N THR A 66 -10.24 7.60 3.55
CA THR A 66 -10.77 7.81 4.91
C THR A 66 -10.62 6.59 5.82
N GLY A 67 -10.12 5.47 5.29
CA GLY A 67 -9.96 4.23 6.06
C GLY A 67 -11.14 3.26 6.00
N THR A 68 -12.20 3.59 5.27
CA THR A 68 -13.38 2.72 5.12
C THR A 68 -13.03 1.39 4.45
N SER A 69 -13.40 0.27 5.08
CA SER A 69 -13.28 -1.07 4.47
C SER A 69 -14.49 -1.42 3.59
N GLY A 70 -14.31 -2.39 2.70
CA GLY A 70 -15.40 -2.98 1.94
C GLY A 70 -14.92 -3.95 0.86
N SER A 71 -15.86 -4.56 0.13
CA SER A 71 -15.60 -5.61 -0.86
C SER A 71 -15.86 -5.18 -2.31
N THR A 72 -16.21 -3.93 -2.56
CA THR A 72 -16.37 -3.41 -3.93
C THR A 72 -15.02 -3.37 -4.67
N SER A 73 -15.03 -3.05 -5.97
CA SER A 73 -13.79 -2.95 -6.76
C SER A 73 -12.86 -1.83 -6.32
N ILE A 74 -13.38 -0.80 -5.63
CA ILE A 74 -12.60 0.36 -5.18
C ILE A 74 -12.19 0.29 -3.70
N LEU A 75 -12.79 -0.61 -2.93
CA LEU A 75 -12.51 -0.79 -1.51
C LEU A 75 -11.63 -2.02 -1.26
N LEU A 76 -10.86 -1.93 -0.18
CA LEU A 76 -10.06 -3.03 0.36
C LEU A 76 -10.53 -3.31 1.79
N ASN A 77 -10.06 -4.41 2.35
CA ASN A 77 -10.30 -4.83 3.73
C ASN A 77 -9.00 -5.46 4.25
N SER A 78 -8.30 -4.75 5.14
CA SER A 78 -7.06 -5.22 5.78
C SER A 78 -6.00 -5.75 4.78
N PRO A 79 -5.50 -4.94 3.82
CA PRO A 79 -4.49 -5.42 2.87
C PRO A 79 -3.18 -5.79 3.60
N ILE A 80 -2.59 -6.93 3.24
CA ILE A 80 -1.40 -7.46 3.93
C ILE A 80 -0.13 -7.49 3.09
N ASP A 81 -0.25 -7.47 1.77
CA ASP A 81 0.90 -7.51 0.86
C ASP A 81 0.54 -6.92 -0.51
N LEU A 82 1.56 -6.49 -1.25
CA LEU A 82 1.41 -6.03 -2.63
C LEU A 82 2.67 -6.27 -3.48
N THR A 83 2.48 -6.38 -4.79
CA THR A 83 3.57 -6.42 -5.76
C THR A 83 3.17 -5.77 -7.08
N PHE A 84 4.15 -5.56 -7.96
CA PHE A 84 3.94 -5.06 -9.32
C PHE A 84 4.43 -6.08 -10.35
N ASP A 85 3.73 -6.19 -11.47
CA ASP A 85 4.28 -6.87 -12.65
C ASP A 85 5.12 -5.93 -13.52
N LYS A 86 5.77 -6.50 -14.54
CA LYS A 86 6.61 -5.76 -15.50
C LYS A 86 5.88 -4.68 -16.31
N ASN A 87 4.54 -4.73 -16.36
CA ASN A 87 3.71 -3.76 -17.07
C ASN A 87 3.16 -2.69 -16.11
N GLY A 88 3.53 -2.74 -14.83
CA GLY A 88 3.12 -1.79 -13.80
C GLY A 88 1.75 -2.07 -13.19
N PHE A 89 1.13 -3.23 -13.44
CA PHE A 89 -0.09 -3.58 -12.71
C PHE A 89 0.26 -3.89 -11.26
N MET A 90 -0.49 -3.31 -10.33
CA MET A 90 -0.37 -3.58 -8.91
C MET A 90 -1.29 -4.73 -8.53
N TYR A 91 -0.77 -5.69 -7.75
CA TYR A 91 -1.53 -6.78 -7.18
C TYR A 91 -1.51 -6.62 -5.68
N VAL A 92 -2.69 -6.56 -5.06
CA VAL A 92 -2.85 -6.38 -3.60
C VAL A 92 -3.51 -7.61 -3.03
N VAL A 93 -2.92 -8.16 -1.96
CA VAL A 93 -3.54 -9.22 -1.15
C VAL A 93 -4.55 -8.55 -0.21
N ASP A 94 -5.81 -8.58 -0.62
CA ASP A 94 -6.96 -7.99 0.07
C ASP A 94 -7.49 -9.00 1.11
N ASN A 95 -6.71 -9.16 2.19
CA ASN A 95 -6.82 -10.30 3.11
C ASN A 95 -8.20 -10.46 3.74
N GLY A 96 -8.80 -9.37 4.23
CA GLY A 96 -10.12 -9.41 4.84
C GLY A 96 -11.24 -9.78 3.86
N ASN A 97 -10.98 -9.71 2.56
CA ASN A 97 -11.90 -10.14 1.50
C ASN A 97 -11.48 -11.48 0.86
N ASN A 98 -10.45 -12.16 1.37
CA ASN A 98 -9.97 -13.46 0.85
C ASN A 98 -9.69 -13.48 -0.67
N ARG A 99 -9.16 -12.37 -1.20
CA ARG A 99 -8.93 -12.20 -2.65
C ARG A 99 -7.61 -11.50 -2.97
N VAL A 100 -7.18 -11.63 -4.22
CA VAL A 100 -6.12 -10.79 -4.81
C VAL A 100 -6.76 -9.86 -5.83
N GLN A 101 -6.56 -8.57 -5.63
CA GLN A 101 -7.06 -7.51 -6.51
C GLN A 101 -5.93 -6.98 -7.40
N ARG A 102 -6.17 -6.90 -8.71
CA ARG A 102 -5.25 -6.28 -9.68
C ARG A 102 -5.75 -4.88 -10.06
N PHE A 103 -4.86 -3.89 -9.98
CA PHE A 103 -5.12 -2.51 -10.37
C PHE A 103 -4.22 -2.14 -11.56
N ALA A 104 -4.80 -1.55 -12.61
CA ALA A 104 -4.03 -0.98 -13.70
C ALA A 104 -3.26 0.27 -13.23
N PRO A 105 -2.13 0.63 -13.87
CA PRO A 105 -1.42 1.87 -13.57
C PRO A 105 -2.36 3.08 -13.54
N GLY A 106 -2.42 3.78 -12.42
CA GLY A 106 -3.27 4.97 -12.23
C GLY A 106 -4.76 4.69 -11.96
N SER A 107 -5.21 3.43 -11.98
CA SER A 107 -6.58 3.06 -11.62
C SER A 107 -6.74 2.95 -10.10
N THR A 108 -7.85 3.48 -9.57
CA THR A 108 -8.30 3.26 -8.19
C THR A 108 -9.31 2.11 -8.06
N SER A 109 -9.72 1.51 -9.19
CA SER A 109 -10.63 0.36 -9.25
C SER A 109 -9.85 -0.89 -9.65
N GLY A 110 -10.06 -1.96 -8.89
CA GLY A 110 -9.40 -3.25 -9.05
C GLY A 110 -10.30 -4.29 -9.71
N THR A 111 -9.69 -5.40 -10.12
CA THR A 111 -10.37 -6.63 -10.55
C THR A 111 -9.85 -7.80 -9.74
N THR A 112 -10.74 -8.63 -9.20
CA THR A 112 -10.36 -9.89 -8.55
C THR A 112 -9.70 -10.81 -9.58
N VAL A 113 -8.47 -11.22 -9.33
CA VAL A 113 -7.71 -12.15 -10.19
C VAL A 113 -7.47 -13.51 -9.54
N ALA A 114 -7.66 -13.63 -8.22
CA ALA A 114 -7.64 -14.88 -7.49
C ALA A 114 -8.49 -14.76 -6.20
N GLY A 115 -9.05 -15.89 -5.73
CA GLY A 115 -9.98 -15.92 -4.60
C GLY A 115 -11.44 -15.78 -5.01
N THR A 116 -12.35 -15.76 -4.04
CA THR A 116 -13.80 -15.66 -4.26
C THR A 116 -14.31 -14.24 -4.03
N THR A 117 -15.34 -13.84 -4.77
CA THR A 117 -16.04 -12.54 -4.64
C THR A 117 -17.13 -12.56 -3.60
#